data_AF-A0A7S1QD03-F1
#
_entry.id   AF-A0A7S1QD03-F1
#
_cell.length_a   1.000
_cell.length_b   1.000
_cell.length_c   1.000
_cell.angle_alpha   90.00
_cell.angle_beta   90.00
_cell.angle_gamma   90.00
#
_symmetry.space_group_name_H-M   'P 1'
#
loop_
_entity.id
_entity.type
_entity.pdbx_description
1 polymer ?
#
loop_
_entity_poly.entity_id
_entity_poly.type
_entity_poly.pdbx_seq_one_letter_code
_entity_poly.pdbx_strand_id
1 'polypeptide(L)'
;SIRGVDLARINFVKIQPHSVDFYQAVRHSGGEVAQLLTRSLSRFSALTEDTSVPIQICGGRYQVRIVHLEPQAAVRIIDTDVQQDFEFRVDFDPAPDLEDEADVRARQNDLMRRYRQRQQRHE
;
A
#
# COMPACT_ATOMS: atom_id res chain seq x y z
N SER A 1 -3.97 23.84 24.44
CA SER A 1 -3.52 22.86 25.45
C SER A 1 -2.91 21.69 24.71
N ILE A 2 -1.63 21.40 24.94
CA ILE A 2 -0.93 20.25 24.37
C ILE A 2 -1.03 19.12 25.40
N ARG A 3 -1.50 17.93 25.00
CA ARG A 3 -1.49 16.73 25.86
C ARG A 3 -0.33 15.84 25.43
N GLY A 4 0.55 15.52 26.38
CA GLY A 4 1.52 14.44 26.21
C GLY A 4 0.81 13.09 26.38
N VAL A 5 1.08 12.16 25.48
CA VAL A 5 0.54 10.80 25.52
C VAL A 5 1.69 9.84 25.21
N ASP A 6 1.88 8.84 26.06
CA ASP A 6 2.85 7.77 25.82
C ASP A 6 2.22 6.72 24.91
N LEU A 7 2.74 6.59 23.69
CA LEU A 7 2.29 5.58 22.73
C LEU A 7 3.08 4.28 22.90
N ALA A 8 2.38 3.15 22.76
CA ALA A 8 3.04 1.86 22.72
C ALA A 8 3.96 1.73 21.50
N ARG A 9 5.03 0.95 21.63
CA ARG A 9 5.94 0.65 20.52
C ARG A 9 5.24 -0.29 19.54
N ILE A 10 5.41 -0.04 18.26
CA ILE A 10 4.89 -0.90 17.18
C ILE A 10 5.52 -2.30 17.22
N ASN A 11 4.71 -3.32 16.92
CA ASN A 11 5.16 -4.70 16.67
C ASN A 11 4.67 -5.24 15.30
N PHE A 12 3.53 -4.73 14.81
CA PHE A 12 2.90 -5.16 13.57
C PHE A 12 2.21 -4.00 12.87
N VAL A 13 2.25 -4.01 11.54
CA VAL A 13 1.50 -3.08 10.69
C VAL A 13 0.84 -3.81 9.52
N LYS A 14 -0.43 -3.49 9.30
CA LYS A 14 -1.15 -3.84 8.07
C LYS A 14 -1.34 -2.59 7.23
N ILE A 15 -0.90 -2.63 5.97
CA ILE A 15 -1.02 -1.51 5.02
C ILE A 15 -1.88 -1.89 3.81
N GLN A 16 -2.60 -0.91 3.26
CA GLN A 16 -3.32 -1.02 2.00
C GLN A 16 -2.80 0.06 1.03
N PRO A 17 -2.10 -0.32 -0.05
CA PRO A 17 -1.68 0.61 -1.10
C PRO A 17 -2.88 1.24 -1.81
N HIS A 18 -2.75 2.51 -2.21
CA HIS A 18 -3.78 3.22 -2.99
C HIS A 18 -3.67 3.00 -4.50
N SER A 19 -2.64 2.32 -4.99
CA SER A 19 -2.43 2.08 -6.42
C SER A 19 -1.84 0.69 -6.69
N VAL A 20 -2.25 0.10 -7.81
CA VAL A 20 -1.67 -1.14 -8.34
C VAL A 20 -0.17 -1.00 -8.68
N ASP A 21 0.27 0.22 -8.99
CA ASP A 21 1.66 0.54 -9.30
C ASP A 21 2.58 0.26 -8.11
N PHE A 22 2.08 0.33 -6.88
CA PHE A 22 2.83 -0.06 -5.70
C PHE A 22 3.28 -1.52 -5.79
N TYR A 23 2.39 -2.44 -6.19
CA TYR A 23 2.73 -3.85 -6.31
C TYR A 23 3.73 -4.09 -7.45
N GLN A 24 3.60 -3.35 -8.54
CA GLN A 24 4.59 -3.40 -9.62
C GLN A 24 5.95 -2.92 -9.10
N ALA A 25 6.02 -1.81 -8.38
CA ALA A 25 7.25 -1.29 -7.80
C ALA A 25 7.89 -2.30 -6.83
N VAL A 26 7.08 -2.91 -5.98
CA VAL A 26 7.49 -4.00 -5.07
C VAL A 26 8.03 -5.21 -5.83
N ARG A 27 7.35 -5.65 -6.90
CA ARG A 27 7.81 -6.81 -7.69
C ARG A 27 9.15 -6.52 -8.37
N HIS A 28 9.36 -5.31 -8.85
CA HIS A 28 10.62 -4.89 -9.47
C HIS A 28 11.74 -4.64 -8.45
N SER A 29 11.43 -4.45 -7.16
CA SER A 29 12.43 -4.15 -6.12
C SER A 29 13.20 -5.38 -5.62
N GLY A 30 12.91 -6.59 -6.11
CA GLY A 30 13.80 -7.75 -5.95
C GLY A 30 13.79 -8.46 -4.58
N GLY A 31 12.75 -8.28 -3.76
CA GLY A 31 12.53 -9.13 -2.57
C GLY A 31 12.78 -8.47 -1.20
N GLU A 32 13.32 -7.26 -1.14
CA GLU A 32 13.58 -6.55 0.14
C GLU A 32 12.44 -5.60 0.56
N VAL A 33 11.20 -5.93 0.21
CA VAL A 33 10.04 -5.05 0.42
C VAL A 33 9.88 -4.69 1.88
N ALA A 34 9.99 -5.66 2.79
CA ALA A 34 9.91 -5.42 4.22
C ALA A 34 10.96 -4.40 4.67
N GLN A 35 12.23 -4.55 4.26
CA GLN A 35 13.29 -3.60 4.61
C GLN A 35 13.04 -2.21 4.02
N LEU A 36 12.55 -2.12 2.77
CA LEU A 36 12.18 -0.85 2.13
C LEU A 36 11.05 -0.16 2.89
N LEU A 37 10.03 -0.92 3.30
CA LEU A 37 8.90 -0.43 4.09
C LEU A 37 9.36 0.02 5.48
N THR A 38 10.16 -0.78 6.18
CA THR A 38 10.77 -0.42 7.46
C THR A 38 11.54 0.89 7.34
N ARG A 39 12.41 1.02 6.33
CA ARG A 39 13.19 2.24 6.11
C ARG A 39 12.33 3.45 5.75
N SER A 40 11.22 3.24 5.05
CA SER A 40 10.32 4.33 4.70
C SER A 40 9.49 4.78 5.90
N LEU A 41 9.01 3.83 6.71
CA LEU A 41 8.19 4.10 7.89
C LEU A 41 8.99 4.62 9.08
N SER A 42 10.28 4.25 9.21
CA SER A 42 11.16 4.76 10.26
C SER A 42 11.39 6.27 10.22
N ARG A 43 10.98 6.93 9.13
CA ARG A 43 10.98 8.40 8.98
C ARG A 43 9.87 9.08 9.77
N PHE A 44 8.86 8.34 10.22
CA PHE A 44 7.78 8.85 11.04
C PHE A 44 8.05 8.56 12.51
N SER A 45 7.65 9.48 13.39
CA SER A 45 7.75 9.25 14.84
C SER A 45 6.64 8.34 15.37
N ALA A 46 5.47 8.40 14.75
CA ALA A 46 4.28 7.63 15.11
C ALA A 46 3.43 7.30 13.88
N LEU A 47 2.62 6.24 14.00
CA LEU A 47 1.57 5.89 13.06
C LEU A 47 0.23 5.84 13.77
N THR A 48 -0.83 6.03 12.99
CA THR A 48 -2.21 5.92 13.46
C THR A 48 -3.03 5.20 12.38
N GLU A 49 -3.91 4.31 12.78
CA GLU A 49 -4.86 3.64 11.88
C GLU A 49 -5.72 4.66 11.12
N ASP A 50 -6.23 4.25 9.96
CA ASP A 50 -7.04 5.05 9.03
C ASP A 50 -6.33 6.28 8.44
N THR A 51 -5.05 6.50 8.76
CA THR A 51 -4.23 7.54 8.13
C THR A 51 -3.55 7.02 6.87
N SER A 52 -3.22 7.93 5.95
CA SER A 52 -2.41 7.61 4.76
C SER A 52 -1.03 8.23 4.87
N VAL A 53 -0.01 7.42 4.59
CA VAL A 53 1.39 7.85 4.63
C VAL A 53 2.08 7.55 3.29
N PRO A 54 3.02 8.41 2.86
CA PRO A 54 3.80 8.16 1.66
C PRO A 54 4.92 7.14 1.92
N ILE A 55 5.04 6.16 1.04
CA ILE A 55 6.12 5.18 1.01
C ILE A 55 7.00 5.39 -0.22
N GLN A 56 8.31 5.36 -0.04
CA GLN A 56 9.27 5.48 -1.13
C GLN A 56 9.80 4.10 -1.55
N ILE A 57 9.56 3.70 -2.81
CA ILE A 57 10.06 2.44 -3.39
C ILE A 57 10.71 2.74 -4.73
N CYS A 58 11.98 2.35 -4.91
CA CYS A 58 12.74 2.51 -6.16
C CYS A 58 12.66 3.93 -6.76
N GLY A 59 12.67 4.97 -5.92
CA GLY A 59 12.57 6.37 -6.34
C GLY A 59 11.13 6.88 -6.54
N GLY A 60 10.15 6.00 -6.69
CA GLY A 60 8.72 6.35 -6.71
C GLY A 60 8.16 6.62 -5.32
N ARG A 61 7.07 7.40 -5.25
CA ARG A 61 6.34 7.73 -4.02
C ARG A 61 4.90 7.24 -4.15
N TYR A 62 4.49 6.40 -3.22
CA TYR A 62 3.19 5.72 -3.24
C TYR A 62 2.45 5.99 -1.94
N GLN A 63 1.16 6.31 -2.02
CA GLN A 63 0.34 6.43 -0.81
C GLN A 63 -0.09 5.06 -0.33
N VAL A 64 0.03 4.81 0.97
CA VAL A 64 -0.50 3.61 1.63
C VAL A 64 -1.37 4.04 2.80
N ARG A 65 -2.53 3.42 2.94
CA ARG A 65 -3.38 3.53 4.14
C ARG A 65 -2.86 2.58 5.20
N ILE A 66 -2.79 3.04 6.44
CA ILE A 66 -2.56 2.19 7.61
C ILE A 66 -3.91 1.59 8.00
N VAL A 67 -4.06 0.28 7.80
CA VAL A 67 -5.32 -0.44 8.05
C VAL A 67 -5.39 -0.95 9.48
N HIS A 68 -4.26 -1.43 10.00
CA HIS A 68 -4.19 -1.96 11.35
C HIS A 68 -2.81 -1.78 11.96
N LEU A 69 -2.77 -1.52 13.26
CA LEU A 69 -1.57 -1.39 14.08
C LEU A 69 -1.76 -2.20 15.35
N GLU A 70 -0.67 -2.80 15.81
CA GLU A 70 -0.60 -3.39 17.13
C GLU A 70 0.53 -2.74 17.95
N PRO A 71 0.37 -2.67 19.29
CA PRO A 71 -0.78 -3.16 20.09
C PRO A 71 -1.95 -2.17 20.21
N GLN A 72 -1.83 -0.98 19.60
CA GLN A 72 -2.81 0.09 19.71
C GLN A 72 -3.07 0.71 18.34
N ALA A 73 -4.23 1.34 18.17
CA ALA A 73 -4.58 2.08 16.96
C ALA A 73 -3.67 3.30 16.69
N ALA A 74 -2.87 3.71 17.68
CA ALA A 74 -1.78 4.67 17.50
C ALA A 74 -0.53 4.14 18.22
N VAL A 75 0.60 4.11 17.51
CA VAL A 75 1.87 3.57 18.02
C VAL A 75 3.02 4.49 17.68
N ARG A 76 4.07 4.43 18.50
CA ARG A 76 5.35 5.07 18.16
C ARG A 76 6.23 4.10 17.38
N ILE A 77 6.90 4.65 16.37
CA ILE A 77 7.85 3.93 15.51
C ILE A 77 9.25 4.05 16.09
N ILE A 78 9.66 5.25 16.54
CA ILE A 78 11.05 5.47 16.94
C ILE A 78 11.26 4.96 18.37
N ASP A 79 12.25 4.09 18.52
CA ASP A 79 13.01 3.92 19.74
C ASP A 79 14.48 4.14 19.40
N THR A 80 15.18 4.92 20.22
CA THR A 80 16.29 5.77 19.79
C THR A 80 17.55 5.04 19.33
N ASP A 81 17.65 3.71 19.38
CA ASP A 81 18.93 3.01 19.16
C ASP A 81 18.85 1.60 18.54
N VAL A 82 17.70 1.18 17.97
CA VAL A 82 17.55 -0.21 17.47
C VAL A 82 16.93 -0.23 16.07
N GLN A 83 17.57 -0.94 15.12
CA GLN A 83 16.92 -1.31 13.85
C GLN A 83 15.72 -2.19 14.17
N GLN A 84 14.51 -1.67 13.94
CA GLN A 84 13.30 -2.35 14.33
C GLN A 84 12.83 -3.30 13.23
N ASP A 85 12.86 -4.59 13.54
CA ASP A 85 12.10 -5.59 12.81
C ASP A 85 10.68 -5.61 13.40
N PHE A 86 9.71 -5.17 12.63
CA PHE A 86 8.29 -5.35 12.92
C PHE A 86 7.62 -6.03 11.74
N GLU A 87 6.55 -6.77 12.00
CA GLU A 87 5.92 -7.60 10.98
C GLU A 87 5.02 -6.75 10.06
N PHE A 88 5.07 -7.07 8.77
CA PHE A 88 4.31 -6.38 7.74
C PHE A 88 3.30 -7.31 7.10
N ARG A 89 2.06 -6.84 6.96
CA ARG A 89 1.06 -7.45 6.10
C ARG A 89 0.53 -6.44 5.10
N VAL A 90 0.54 -6.82 3.83
CA VAL A 90 -0.13 -6.03 2.78
C VAL A 90 -1.54 -6.58 2.63
N ASP A 91 -2.54 -5.70 2.75
CA ASP A 91 -3.92 -6.04 2.45
C ASP A 91 -4.14 -6.11 0.94
N PHE A 92 -4.88 -7.12 0.51
CA PHE A 92 -5.20 -7.39 -0.89
C PHE A 92 -6.67 -7.12 -1.17
N ASP A 93 -7.27 -6.17 -0.46
CA ASP A 93 -8.58 -5.67 -0.84
C ASP A 93 -8.36 -4.62 -1.94
N PRO A 94 -8.88 -4.83 -3.17
CA PRO A 94 -8.76 -3.82 -4.21
C PRO A 94 -9.36 -2.52 -3.66
N ALA A 95 -8.57 -1.45 -3.58
CA ALA A 95 -9.12 -0.16 -3.21
C ALA A 95 -10.25 0.16 -4.21
N PRO A 96 -11.43 0.62 -3.75
CA PRO A 96 -12.60 0.84 -4.61
C PRO A 96 -12.33 1.84 -5.76
N ASP A 97 -11.23 2.55 -5.68
CA ASP A 97 -10.66 3.54 -6.60
C ASP A 97 -9.55 2.99 -7.51
N LEU A 98 -9.25 1.69 -7.47
CA LEU A 98 -8.20 1.05 -8.31
C LEU A 98 -8.61 0.74 -9.75
N GLU A 99 -9.87 0.94 -10.12
CA GLU A 99 -10.30 0.84 -11.50
C GLU A 99 -10.69 2.24 -12.01
N ASP A 100 -9.78 2.88 -12.75
CA ASP A 100 -10.13 4.06 -13.53
C ASP A 100 -11.28 3.64 -14.48
N GLU A 101 -12.41 4.34 -14.42
CA GLU A 101 -13.57 4.04 -15.28
C GLU A 101 -13.18 3.99 -16.76
N ALA A 102 -12.15 4.76 -17.15
CA ALA A 102 -11.58 4.74 -18.49
C ALA A 102 -10.95 3.38 -18.85
N ASP A 103 -10.21 2.77 -17.93
CA ASP A 103 -9.54 1.47 -18.13
C ASP A 103 -10.55 0.32 -18.16
N VAL A 104 -11.59 0.38 -17.31
CA VAL A 104 -12.71 -0.57 -17.32
C VAL A 104 -13.44 -0.50 -18.67
N ARG A 105 -13.74 0.71 -19.13
CA ARG A 105 -14.43 0.95 -20.40
C ARG A 105 -13.57 0.52 -21.60
N ALA A 106 -12.26 0.75 -21.56
CA ALA A 106 -11.33 0.30 -22.60
C ALA A 106 -11.32 -1.23 -22.72
N ARG A 107 -11.28 -1.95 -21.59
CA ARG A 107 -11.30 -3.42 -21.57
C ARG A 107 -12.61 -3.98 -22.09
N GLN A 108 -13.75 -3.38 -21.73
CA GLN A 108 -15.06 -3.77 -22.26
C GLN A 108 -15.17 -3.56 -23.77
N ASN A 109 -14.66 -2.43 -24.27
CA ASN A 109 -14.66 -2.12 -25.70
C ASN A 109 -13.79 -3.10 -26.51
N ASP A 110 -12.61 -3.46 -26.00
CA ASP A 110 -11.74 -4.44 -26.67
C ASP A 110 -12.40 -5.83 -26.72
N LEU A 111 -13.04 -6.25 -25.62
CA LEU A 111 -13.76 -7.53 -25.57
C LEU A 111 -14.90 -7.58 -26.61
N MET A 112 -15.69 -6.51 -26.69
CA MET A 112 -16.78 -6.39 -27.67
C MET A 112 -16.27 -6.39 -29.12
N ARG A 113 -15.13 -5.74 -29.37
CA ARG A 113 -14.50 -5.73 -30.69
C ARG A 113 -14.05 -7.13 -31.10
N ARG A 114 -13.42 -7.88 -30.20
CA ARG A 114 -13.00 -9.27 -30.44
C ARG A 114 -14.19 -10.19 -30.67
N TYR A 115 -15.29 -9.98 -29.94
CA TYR A 115 -16.52 -10.78 -30.10
C TYR A 115 -17.15 -10.55 -31.48
N ARG A 116 -17.27 -9.29 -31.91
CA ARG A 116 -17.77 -8.94 -33.26
C ARG A 116 -16.89 -9.50 -34.38
N GLN A 117 -15.56 -9.41 -34.23
CA GLN A 117 -14.63 -9.99 -35.19
C GLN A 117 -14.72 -11.52 -35.26
N ARG A 118 -15.04 -12.19 -34.15
CA ARG A 118 -15.29 -13.63 -34.15
C ARG A 118 -16.60 -13.98 -34.85
N GLN A 119 -17.68 -13.23 -34.62
CA GLN A 119 -18.96 -13.49 -35.28
C GLN A 119 -18.86 -13.32 -36.81
N GLN A 120 -18.15 -12.29 -37.29
CA GLN A 120 -17.93 -12.06 -38.72
C GLN A 120 -17.02 -13.09 -39.41
N ARG A 121 -16.28 -13.91 -38.65
CA ARG A 121 -15.45 -15.00 -39.20
C ARG A 121 -16.19 -16.33 -39.29
N HIS A 122 -17.41 -16.39 -38.75
CA HIS A 122 -18.27 -17.57 -38.74
C HIS A 122 -19.48 -17.43 -39.68
N GLU A 123 -19.52 -16.38 -40.51
CA GLU A 123 -20.40 -16.19 -41.67
C GLU A 123 -19.58 -16.30 -42.96
#